data_AF-A0AAV5YS31-F1
#
_entry.id   AF-A0AAV5YS31-F1
#
_cell.length_a   1.000
_cell.length_b   1.000
_cell.length_c   1.000
_cell.angle_alpha   90.00
_cell.angle_beta   90.00
_cell.angle_gamma   90.00
#
_symmetry.space_group_name_H-M   'P 1'
#
loop_
_entity.id
_entity.type
_entity.pdbx_description
1 polymer ?
#
loop_
_entity_poly.entity_id
_entity_poly.type
_entity_poly.pdbx_seq_one_letter_code
_entity_poly.pdbx_strand_id
1 'polypeptide(L)'
;YRRPYLEPGESRRPTLTWPRQIPIDGEPADVVAIVDDYARWLATSDVPKLFVNAEPGTILTGPPREFCRTWPNQREITVRGSHFVQEDSPREIGAAVARFVAGLRG
;
A
#
# COMPACT_ATOMS: atom_id res chain seq x y z
N TYR A 1 14.39 -12.69 5.27
CA TYR A 1 14.70 -11.53 4.41
C TYR A 1 16.05 -11.54 3.68
N ARG A 2 17.17 -12.02 4.25
CA ARG A 2 18.51 -11.87 3.63
C ARG A 2 18.83 -12.81 2.45
N ARG A 3 18.19 -13.99 2.38
CA ARG A 3 18.49 -15.06 1.42
C ARG A 3 18.60 -14.60 -0.06
N PRO A 4 17.76 -13.70 -0.58
CA PRO A 4 17.87 -13.25 -1.98
C PRO A 4 19.06 -12.32 -2.28
N TYR A 5 19.77 -11.82 -1.26
CA TYR A 5 20.70 -10.69 -1.36
C TYR A 5 22.14 -11.03 -0.97
N LEU A 6 22.48 -12.33 -0.97
CA LEU A 6 23.80 -12.81 -0.55
C LEU A 6 24.89 -12.24 -1.45
N GLU A 7 24.69 -12.26 -2.77
CA GLU A 7 25.66 -11.76 -3.75
C GLU A 7 25.63 -10.23 -3.86
N PRO A 8 26.76 -9.52 -3.82
CA PRO A 8 26.81 -8.09 -4.16
C PRO A 8 26.38 -7.79 -5.60
N GLY A 9 26.09 -6.51 -5.89
CA GLY A 9 25.73 -6.07 -7.25
C GLY A 9 24.25 -6.32 -7.60
N GLU A 10 24.01 -6.98 -8.72
CA GLU A 10 22.67 -7.08 -9.34
C GLU A 10 21.61 -7.70 -8.42
N SER A 11 21.96 -8.66 -7.56
CA SER A 11 20.98 -9.25 -6.63
C SER A 11 20.37 -8.20 -5.68
N ARG A 12 21.12 -7.13 -5.37
CA ARG A 12 20.72 -6.03 -4.49
C ARG A 12 20.21 -4.82 -5.26
N ARG A 13 20.49 -4.69 -6.58
CA ARG A 13 20.08 -3.54 -7.39
C ARG A 13 18.59 -3.19 -7.24
N PRO A 14 17.64 -4.15 -7.22
CA PRO A 14 16.23 -3.82 -7.00
C PRO A 14 15.96 -3.08 -5.69
N THR A 15 16.67 -3.43 -4.61
CA THR A 15 16.53 -2.78 -3.30
C THR A 15 17.07 -1.35 -3.28
N LEU A 16 17.92 -0.97 -4.24
CA LEU A 16 18.38 0.41 -4.45
C LEU A 16 17.51 1.17 -5.45
N THR A 17 17.07 0.51 -6.53
CA THR A 17 16.21 1.14 -7.54
C THR A 17 14.85 1.50 -6.95
N TRP A 18 14.22 0.62 -6.18
CA TRP A 18 12.91 0.87 -5.57
C TRP A 18 12.80 2.20 -4.81
N PRO A 19 13.65 2.52 -3.82
CA PRO A 19 13.57 3.79 -3.11
C PRO A 19 13.81 5.00 -4.03
N ARG A 20 14.56 4.85 -5.13
CA ARG A 20 14.76 5.90 -6.15
C ARG A 20 13.56 6.07 -7.10
N GLN A 21 12.53 5.25 -6.96
CA GLN A 21 11.28 5.35 -7.74
C GLN A 21 10.12 5.84 -6.88
N ILE A 22 10.34 6.15 -5.60
CA ILE A 22 9.28 6.71 -4.75
C ILE A 22 9.01 8.14 -5.23
N PRO A 23 7.76 8.50 -5.59
CA PRO A 23 7.41 9.83 -6.08
C PRO A 23 7.47 10.85 -4.93
N ILE A 24 8.54 11.65 -4.89
CA ILE A 24 8.74 12.70 -3.88
C ILE A 24 9.17 13.97 -4.60
N ASP A 25 8.58 15.11 -4.20
CA ASP A 25 8.88 16.44 -4.76
C ASP A 25 8.80 16.50 -6.31
N GLY A 26 7.89 15.71 -6.89
CA GLY A 26 7.66 15.68 -8.34
C GLY A 26 8.58 14.73 -9.12
N GLU A 27 9.44 13.95 -8.45
CA GLU A 27 10.39 13.05 -9.10
C GLU A 27 10.27 11.59 -8.64
N PRO A 28 10.53 10.59 -9.51
CA PRO A 28 10.74 10.76 -10.95
C PRO A 28 9.43 11.06 -11.68
N ALA A 29 9.46 12.01 -12.62
CA ALA A 29 8.25 12.59 -13.22
C ALA A 29 7.32 11.56 -13.89
N ASP A 30 7.87 10.49 -14.46
CA ASP A 30 7.10 9.39 -15.06
C ASP A 30 6.33 8.59 -14.01
N VAL A 31 6.95 8.25 -12.88
CA VAL A 31 6.28 7.56 -11.77
C VAL A 31 5.24 8.47 -11.10
N VAL A 32 5.53 9.76 -10.94
CA VAL A 32 4.55 10.73 -10.44
C VAL A 32 3.30 10.74 -11.33
N ALA A 33 3.47 10.86 -12.65
CA ALA A 33 2.35 10.84 -13.58
C ALA A 33 1.52 9.55 -13.48
N ILE A 34 2.19 8.38 -13.40
CA ILE A 34 1.52 7.09 -13.23
C ILE A 34 0.71 7.04 -11.93
N VAL A 35 1.30 7.54 -10.83
CA VAL A 35 0.67 7.53 -9.50
C VAL A 35 -0.53 8.46 -9.45
N ASP A 36 -0.41 9.65 -10.00
CA ASP A 36 -1.50 10.62 -10.10
C ASP A 36 -2.66 10.09 -10.96
N ASP A 37 -2.34 9.41 -12.06
CA ASP A 37 -3.34 8.83 -12.96
C ASP A 37 -4.18 7.76 -12.27
N TYR A 38 -3.55 6.79 -11.60
CA TYR A 38 -4.33 5.76 -10.90
C TYR A 38 -5.00 6.32 -9.65
N ALA A 39 -4.44 7.34 -8.98
CA ALA A 39 -5.06 7.94 -7.80
C ALA A 39 -6.38 8.65 -8.17
N ARG A 40 -6.41 9.38 -9.29
CA ARG A 40 -7.64 9.99 -9.83
C ARG A 40 -8.70 8.94 -10.17
N TRP A 41 -8.27 7.83 -10.77
CA TRP A 41 -9.17 6.70 -11.05
C TRP A 41 -9.70 6.06 -9.76
N LEU A 42 -8.84 5.77 -8.77
CA LEU A 42 -9.25 5.18 -7.49
C LEU A 42 -10.22 6.07 -6.70
N ALA A 43 -10.08 7.39 -6.79
CA ALA A 43 -10.94 8.36 -6.13
C ALA A 43 -12.37 8.42 -6.71
N THR A 44 -12.61 7.85 -7.89
CA THR A 44 -13.92 7.90 -8.58
C THR A 44 -14.48 6.52 -8.92
N SER A 45 -13.65 5.49 -8.94
CA SER A 45 -14.02 4.13 -9.34
C SER A 45 -14.82 3.41 -8.25
N ASP A 46 -15.94 2.79 -8.63
CA ASP A 46 -16.73 1.93 -7.75
C ASP A 46 -16.13 0.53 -7.53
N VAL A 47 -14.90 0.28 -7.97
CA VAL A 47 -14.20 -0.97 -7.64
C VAL A 47 -14.22 -1.16 -6.11
N PRO A 48 -14.66 -2.32 -5.59
CA PRO A 48 -14.64 -2.59 -4.15
C PRO A 48 -13.21 -2.54 -3.61
N LYS A 49 -13.00 -1.87 -2.47
CA LYS A 49 -11.68 -1.68 -1.85
C LYS A 49 -11.69 -2.15 -0.40
N LEU A 50 -10.62 -2.81 0.02
CA LEU A 50 -10.31 -3.03 1.43
C LEU A 50 -9.08 -2.20 1.78
N PHE A 51 -9.26 -1.14 2.56
CA PHE A 51 -8.18 -0.33 3.09
C PHE A 51 -7.72 -0.90 4.44
N VAL A 52 -6.49 -1.39 4.48
CA VAL A 52 -5.83 -1.85 5.71
C VAL A 52 -4.99 -0.69 6.25
N ASN A 53 -5.58 0.12 7.13
CA ASN A 53 -4.89 1.18 7.85
C ASN A 53 -4.02 0.57 8.97
N ALA A 54 -2.92 1.25 9.30
CA ALA A 54 -1.99 0.81 10.34
C ALA A 54 -1.68 1.92 11.34
N GLU A 55 -1.53 1.55 12.61
CA GLU A 55 -1.15 2.46 13.69
C GLU A 55 0.09 1.87 14.44
N PRO A 56 1.20 2.62 14.57
CA PRO A 56 1.40 4.02 14.16
C PRO A 56 1.57 4.24 12.65
N GLY A 57 1.75 3.17 11.86
CA GLY A 57 1.97 3.28 10.42
C GLY A 57 3.32 3.90 10.06
N THR A 58 3.53 4.24 8.78
CA THR A 58 4.76 4.89 8.29
C THR A 58 4.47 5.79 7.11
N ILE A 59 4.29 5.22 5.91
CA ILE A 59 4.14 5.98 4.66
C ILE A 59 2.74 6.58 4.56
N LEU A 60 1.70 5.79 4.86
CA LEU A 60 0.30 6.20 4.71
C LEU A 60 -0.27 6.66 6.06
N THR A 61 0.20 7.82 6.52
CA THR A 61 -0.28 8.51 7.72
C THR A 61 -0.66 9.94 7.37
N GLY A 62 -1.25 10.71 8.30
CA GLY A 62 -1.53 12.14 8.08
C GLY A 62 -2.39 12.43 6.83
N PRO A 63 -2.11 13.51 6.07
CA PRO A 63 -2.94 13.91 4.93
C PRO A 63 -3.11 12.83 3.83
N PRO A 64 -2.06 12.07 3.42
CA PRO A 64 -2.25 10.95 2.49
C PRO A 64 -3.27 9.91 2.95
N ARG A 65 -3.30 9.58 4.25
CA ARG A 65 -4.29 8.65 4.81
C ARG A 65 -5.69 9.23 4.70
N GLU A 66 -5.88 10.49 5.09
CA GLU A 66 -7.20 11.13 5.01
C GLU A 66 -7.67 11.27 3.56
N PHE A 67 -6.77 11.48 2.61
CA PHE A 67 -7.09 11.45 1.19
C PHE A 67 -7.60 10.07 0.73
N CYS A 68 -6.90 8.98 1.06
CA CYS A 68 -7.34 7.62 0.69
C CYS A 68 -8.71 7.23 1.29
N ARG A 69 -9.07 7.77 2.46
CA ARG A 69 -10.38 7.56 3.10
C ARG A 69 -11.55 8.20 2.36
N THR A 70 -11.28 9.14 1.45
CA THR A 70 -12.33 9.76 0.62
C THR A 70 -12.80 8.86 -0.52
N TRP A 71 -12.09 7.78 -0.82
CA TRP A 71 -12.37 6.95 -1.99
C TRP A 71 -13.66 6.12 -1.82
N PRO A 72 -14.47 5.97 -2.88
CA PRO A 72 -15.77 5.29 -2.81
C PRO A 72 -15.61 3.76 -2.64
N ASN A 73 -16.69 3.09 -2.25
CA ASN A 73 -16.79 1.64 -2.11
C ASN A 73 -15.61 1.00 -1.33
N GLN A 74 -15.19 1.67 -0.25
CA GLN A 74 -14.06 1.27 0.57
C GLN A 74 -14.54 0.78 1.94
N ARG A 75 -14.05 -0.40 2.36
CA ARG A 75 -14.12 -0.88 3.73
C ARG A 75 -12.76 -0.66 4.39
N GLU A 76 -12.73 -0.14 5.61
CA GLU A 76 -11.48 0.09 6.34
C GLU A 76 -11.37 -0.85 7.56
N ILE A 77 -10.17 -1.36 7.81
CA ILE A 77 -9.76 -1.88 9.12
C ILE A 77 -8.52 -1.12 9.59
N THR A 78 -8.32 -1.01 10.90
CA THR A 78 -7.06 -0.53 11.48
C THR A 78 -6.40 -1.65 12.25
N VAL A 79 -5.10 -1.87 12.01
CA VAL A 79 -4.28 -2.88 12.69
C VAL A 79 -3.05 -2.25 13.33
N ARG A 80 -2.46 -2.94 14.30
CA ARG A 80 -1.17 -2.54 14.85
C ARG A 80 -0.06 -2.82 13.83
N GLY A 81 0.83 -1.86 13.62
CA GLY A 81 2.05 -2.09 12.85
C GLY A 81 2.67 -0.82 12.27
N SER A 82 3.89 -0.97 11.76
CA SER A 82 4.62 0.10 11.06
C SER A 82 4.45 -0.04 9.54
N HIS A 83 5.50 -0.38 8.79
CA HIS A 83 5.44 -0.54 7.34
C HIS A 83 5.13 -2.00 6.91
N PHE A 84 5.80 -2.98 7.50
CA PHE A 84 5.61 -4.41 7.21
C PHE A 84 4.49 -5.00 8.08
N VAL A 85 3.29 -4.43 7.98
CA VAL A 85 2.13 -4.72 8.86
C VAL A 85 1.67 -6.18 8.83
N GLN A 86 2.05 -6.93 7.80
CA GLN A 86 1.80 -8.36 7.70
C GLN A 86 2.58 -9.16 8.75
N GLU A 87 3.71 -8.64 9.23
CA GLU A 87 4.53 -9.29 10.26
C GLU A 87 4.01 -9.00 11.67
N ASP A 88 3.26 -7.90 11.85
CA ASP A 88 2.69 -7.48 13.13
C ASP A 88 1.26 -8.02 13.34
N SER A 89 0.40 -7.88 12.32
CA SER A 89 -1.03 -8.24 12.39
C SER A 89 -1.49 -9.23 11.30
N PRO A 90 -0.79 -10.35 11.06
CA PRO A 90 -1.12 -11.29 9.96
C PRO A 90 -2.53 -11.88 10.07
N ARG A 91 -2.97 -12.20 11.30
CA ARG A 91 -4.26 -12.85 11.57
C ARG A 91 -5.43 -11.91 11.28
N GLU A 92 -5.33 -10.67 11.75
CA GLU A 92 -6.36 -9.64 11.57
C GLU A 92 -6.52 -9.29 10.08
N ILE A 93 -5.39 -9.07 9.39
CA ILE A 93 -5.36 -8.79 7.95
C ILE A 93 -5.97 -9.97 7.18
N GLY A 94 -5.51 -11.19 7.45
CA GLY A 94 -6.01 -12.39 6.76
C GLY A 94 -7.52 -12.59 6.94
N ALA A 95 -8.03 -12.39 8.16
CA ALA A 95 -9.47 -12.50 8.44
C ALA A 95 -10.28 -11.41 7.72
N ALA A 96 -9.77 -10.19 7.64
CA ALA A 96 -10.43 -9.11 6.91
C ALA A 96 -10.46 -9.33 5.40
N VAL A 97 -9.36 -9.80 4.81
CA VAL A 97 -9.30 -10.18 3.39
C VAL A 97 -10.29 -11.31 3.09
N ALA A 98 -10.34 -12.36 3.92
CA ALA A 98 -11.27 -13.47 3.73
C ALA A 98 -12.74 -13.01 3.75
N ARG A 99 -13.12 -12.18 4.73
CA ARG A 99 -14.47 -11.59 4.80
C ARG A 99 -14.78 -10.68 3.61
N PHE A 100 -13.80 -9.87 3.20
CA PHE A 100 -13.96 -8.98 2.05
C PHE A 100 -14.24 -9.77 0.78
N VAL A 101 -13.40 -10.76 0.45
CA VAL A 101 -13.58 -11.62 -0.74
C VAL A 101 -14.89 -12.42 -0.68
N ALA A 102 -15.26 -12.96 0.47
CA ALA A 102 -16.54 -13.66 0.63
C ALA A 102 -17.73 -12.76 0.29
N GLY A 103 -17.70 -11.50 0.74
CA GLY A 103 -18.74 -10.51 0.44
C GLY A 103 -18.73 -9.95 -0.99
N LEU A 104 -17.78 -10.33 -1.83
CA LEU A 104 -17.77 -10.00 -3.27
C LEU A 104 -18.24 -11.16 -4.15
N ARG A 105 -18.26 -12.38 -3.61
CA ARG A 105 -18.63 -13.61 -4.33
C ARG A 105 -20.10 -13.98 -4.16
N GLY A 106 -20.80 -13.35 -3.21
CA GLY A 106 -22.25 -13.45 -3.05
C GLY A 106 -22.93 -12.31 -3.80
#